data_AF-A0A8J2P1U1-F1
#
_entry.id   AF-A0A8J2P1U1-F1
#
_cell.length_a   1.000
_cell.length_b   1.000
_cell.length_c   1.000
_cell.angle_alpha   90.00
_cell.angle_beta   90.00
_cell.angle_gamma   90.00
#
_symmetry.space_group_name_H-M   'P 1'
#
loop_
_entity.id
_entity.type
_entity.pdbx_description
1 polymer ?
#
loop_
_entity_poly.entity_id
_entity_poly.type
_entity_poly.pdbx_seq_one_letter_code
_entity_poly.pdbx_strand_id
1 'polypeptide(L)'
;MKLLTGLGIFIQVCFNKVFLGMAPTDFGVAHADDLPLLFWIPFVFKFSPDEEADTKFSKDFVKLWASFAKNEKMFFRGVEFTPVSNGQLKYLDLNDSPKMIRAPFQERMEFLESLGIQKLRVRNN
;
A
#
# COMPACT_ATOMS: atom_id res chain seq x y z
N MET A 1 -21.54 -8.30 30.32
CA MET A 1 -22.03 -9.13 29.20
C MET A 1 -21.55 -8.52 27.88
N LYS A 2 -20.29 -8.74 27.48
CA LYS A 2 -19.67 -8.22 26.24
C LYS A 2 -18.76 -9.30 25.63
N LEU A 3 -19.32 -10.47 25.34
CA LEU A 3 -18.58 -11.63 24.79
C LEU A 3 -19.21 -12.20 23.50
N LEU A 4 -20.22 -11.54 22.94
CA LEU A 4 -21.02 -12.09 21.83
C LEU A 4 -20.86 -11.36 20.48
N THR A 5 -19.92 -10.42 20.35
CA THR A 5 -19.74 -9.67 19.08
C THR A 5 -18.71 -10.28 18.13
N GLY A 6 -17.75 -11.09 18.63
CA GLY A 6 -16.70 -11.69 17.80
C GLY A 6 -17.13 -12.99 17.08
N LEU A 7 -17.91 -13.84 17.75
CA LEU A 7 -18.34 -15.14 17.20
C LEU A 7 -19.31 -14.99 16.03
N GLY A 8 -20.17 -13.96 16.04
CA GLY A 8 -21.15 -13.71 14.99
C GLY A 8 -20.53 -13.27 13.65
N ILE A 9 -19.43 -12.52 13.70
CA ILE A 9 -18.69 -12.08 12.50
C ILE A 9 -17.99 -13.28 11.86
N PHE A 10 -17.40 -14.16 12.68
CA PHE A 10 -16.70 -15.34 12.20
C PHE A 10 -17.65 -16.34 11.51
N ILE A 11 -18.82 -16.58 12.10
CA ILE A 11 -19.86 -17.45 11.50
C ILE A 11 -20.35 -16.87 10.17
N GLN A 12 -20.59 -15.55 10.10
CA GLN A 12 -21.05 -14.89 8.87
C GLN A 12 -20.01 -14.95 7.72
N VAL A 13 -18.73 -14.72 8.04
CA VAL A 13 -17.63 -14.77 7.06
C VAL A 13 -17.39 -16.19 6.57
N CYS A 14 -17.40 -17.18 7.47
CA CYS A 14 -17.29 -18.59 7.10
C CYS A 14 -18.49 -19.07 6.27
N PHE A 15 -19.72 -18.69 6.61
CA PHE A 15 -20.91 -19.07 5.87
C PHE A 15 -20.94 -18.46 4.46
N ASN A 16 -20.56 -17.19 4.30
CA ASN A 16 -20.49 -16.57 2.97
C ASN A 16 -19.40 -17.18 2.07
N LYS A 17 -18.24 -17.54 2.64
CA LYS A 17 -17.10 -18.09 1.89
C LYS A 17 -17.32 -19.56 1.49
N VAL A 18 -17.95 -20.36 2.36
CA VAL A 18 -18.19 -21.80 2.15
C VAL A 18 -19.50 -22.07 1.41
N PHE A 19 -20.56 -21.28 1.63
CA PHE A 19 -21.90 -21.57 1.11
C PHE A 19 -22.30 -20.75 -0.12
N LEU A 20 -21.74 -19.54 -0.31
CA LEU A 20 -22.11 -18.66 -1.43
C LEU A 20 -21.00 -18.46 -2.47
N GLY A 21 -19.79 -19.02 -2.26
CA GLY A 21 -18.68 -18.94 -3.22
C GLY A 21 -18.16 -17.53 -3.53
N MET A 22 -18.64 -16.50 -2.81
CA MET A 22 -18.19 -15.12 -2.99
C MET A 22 -16.88 -14.92 -2.22
N ALA A 23 -15.76 -15.25 -2.85
CA ALA A 23 -14.48 -14.70 -2.43
C ALA A 23 -14.52 -13.17 -2.62
N PRO A 24 -13.99 -12.37 -1.68
CA PRO A 24 -13.83 -10.94 -1.89
C PRO A 24 -13.04 -10.72 -3.18
N THR A 25 -13.58 -9.91 -4.08
CA THR A 25 -12.91 -9.58 -5.34
C THR A 25 -11.73 -8.67 -5.05
N ASP A 26 -10.55 -9.05 -5.53
CA ASP A 26 -9.36 -8.22 -5.46
C ASP A 26 -9.43 -7.12 -6.54
N PHE A 27 -9.64 -5.88 -6.11
CA PHE A 27 -9.67 -4.70 -6.99
C PHE A 27 -8.32 -3.97 -7.04
N GLY A 28 -7.28 -4.50 -6.39
CA GLY A 28 -6.01 -3.85 -6.19
C GLY A 28 -6.04 -2.77 -5.11
N VAL A 29 -4.92 -2.04 -4.99
CA VAL A 29 -4.72 -0.97 -4.00
C VAL A 29 -5.29 0.35 -4.54
N ALA A 30 -6.26 0.90 -3.84
CA ALA A 30 -6.89 2.17 -4.15
C ALA A 30 -6.17 3.36 -3.51
N HIS A 31 -6.60 4.57 -3.87
CA HIS A 31 -6.09 5.78 -3.26
C HIS A 31 -6.40 5.80 -1.75
N ALA A 32 -5.39 6.09 -0.94
CA ALA A 32 -5.44 6.19 0.52
C ALA A 32 -5.53 4.88 1.31
N ASP A 33 -5.43 3.71 0.66
CA ASP A 33 -5.35 2.40 1.33
C ASP A 33 -4.08 2.23 2.18
N ASP A 34 -3.07 3.07 1.98
CA ASP A 34 -1.82 3.10 2.74
C ASP A 34 -1.93 3.82 4.10
N LEU A 35 -2.92 4.70 4.26
CA LEU A 35 -3.13 5.46 5.50
C LEU A 35 -3.35 4.61 6.75
N PRO A 36 -4.24 3.58 6.75
CA PRO A 36 -4.45 2.74 7.94
C PRO A 36 -3.22 1.93 8.33
N LEU A 37 -2.25 1.77 7.42
CA LEU A 37 -0.98 1.09 7.70
C LEU A 37 -0.01 1.97 8.50
N LEU A 38 -0.18 3.30 8.48
CA LEU A 38 0.63 4.26 9.23
C LEU A 38 -0.07 4.84 10.46
N PHE A 39 -1.38 5.03 10.38
CA PHE A 39 -2.16 5.74 11.39
C PHE A 39 -3.37 4.92 11.83
N TRP A 40 -3.69 5.01 13.11
CA TRP A 40 -4.92 4.44 13.64
C TRP A 40 -6.13 5.32 13.27
N ILE A 41 -6.91 4.92 12.26
CA ILE A 41 -8.08 5.65 11.75
C ILE A 41 -9.35 4.75 11.77
N PRO A 42 -9.85 4.34 12.95
CA PRO A 42 -10.90 3.33 13.09
C PRO A 42 -12.27 3.74 12.55
N PHE A 43 -12.51 5.05 12.37
CA PHE A 43 -13.78 5.57 11.87
C PHE A 43 -13.91 5.44 10.34
N VAL A 44 -12.80 5.28 9.64
CA VAL A 44 -12.74 5.22 8.17
C VAL A 44 -12.39 3.81 7.71
N PHE A 45 -11.45 3.16 8.39
CA PHE A 45 -10.97 1.83 8.02
C PHE A 45 -11.31 0.82 9.12
N LYS A 46 -11.95 -0.28 8.72
CA LYS A 46 -12.13 -1.44 9.59
C LYS A 46 -10.86 -2.28 9.55
N PHE A 47 -9.88 -1.90 10.35
CA PHE A 47 -8.71 -2.74 10.58
C PHE A 47 -9.08 -3.80 11.60
N SER A 48 -9.10 -5.07 11.21
CA SER A 48 -9.25 -6.16 12.18
C SER A 48 -7.86 -6.51 12.71
N PRO A 49 -7.56 -6.32 14.00
CA PRO A 49 -6.28 -6.75 14.58
C PRO A 49 -6.01 -8.25 14.42
N ASP A 50 -7.05 -9.02 14.10
CA ASP A 50 -6.99 -10.46 13.83
C ASP A 50 -6.39 -10.78 12.46
N GLU A 51 -6.20 -9.79 11.58
CA GLU A 51 -5.50 -9.94 10.31
C GLU A 51 -3.99 -9.75 10.53
N GLU A 52 -3.32 -10.87 10.83
CA GLU A 52 -1.88 -10.92 11.13
C GLU A 52 -1.02 -10.32 9.99
N ALA A 53 -1.46 -10.49 8.73
CA ALA A 53 -0.77 -10.00 7.55
C ALA A 53 -0.69 -8.46 7.52
N ASP A 54 -1.81 -7.77 7.68
CA ASP A 54 -1.87 -6.31 7.65
C ASP A 54 -1.15 -5.69 8.84
N THR A 55 -1.29 -6.31 10.03
CA THR A 55 -0.56 -5.87 11.23
C THR A 55 0.96 -5.98 11.03
N LYS A 56 1.43 -7.07 10.41
CA LYS A 56 2.86 -7.25 10.09
C LYS A 56 3.33 -6.25 9.04
N PHE A 57 2.55 -6.04 7.99
CA PHE A 57 2.86 -5.08 6.95
C PHE A 57 2.93 -3.65 7.52
N SER A 58 1.96 -3.24 8.35
CA SER A 58 1.95 -1.95 9.03
C SER A 58 3.22 -1.75 9.87
N LYS A 59 3.64 -2.75 10.65
CA LYS A 59 4.90 -2.66 11.43
C LYS A 59 6.12 -2.46 10.54
N ASP A 60 6.22 -3.20 9.44
CA ASP A 60 7.32 -3.06 8.48
C ASP A 60 7.30 -1.67 7.82
N PHE A 61 6.11 -1.17 7.48
CA PHE A 61 5.92 0.12 6.83
C PHE A 61 6.23 1.30 7.75
N VAL A 62 5.74 1.27 8.99
CA VAL A 62 6.09 2.27 10.02
C VAL A 62 7.60 2.27 10.29
N LYS A 63 8.24 1.10 10.34
CA LYS A 63 9.69 1.00 10.50
C LYS A 63 10.44 1.67 9.34
N LEU A 64 10.00 1.44 8.10
CA LEU A 64 10.58 2.08 6.91
C LEU A 64 10.53 3.62 7.02
N TRP A 65 9.36 4.17 7.36
CA TRP A 65 9.17 5.62 7.55
C TRP A 65 9.97 6.17 8.73
N ALA A 66 10.07 5.42 9.83
CA ALA A 66 10.88 5.82 10.98
C ALA A 66 12.38 5.86 10.65
N SER A 67 12.90 4.89 9.88
CA SER A 67 14.28 4.90 9.40
C SER A 67 14.55 6.07 8.46
N PHE A 68 13.60 6.42 7.58
CA PHE A 68 13.69 7.64 6.77
C PHE A 68 13.83 8.90 7.64
N ALA A 69 12.96 9.06 8.64
CA ALA A 69 12.96 10.21 9.54
C ALA A 69 14.26 10.32 10.37
N LYS A 70 14.92 9.20 10.64
CA LYS A 70 16.22 9.14 11.35
C LYS A 70 17.42 9.32 10.44
N ASN A 71 17.23 9.52 9.13
CA ASN A 71 18.30 9.53 8.13
C ASN A 71 19.15 8.24 8.14
N GLU A 72 18.51 7.10 8.41
CA GLU A 72 19.10 5.77 8.37
C GLU A 72 18.89 5.11 7.00
N LYS A 73 19.64 4.04 6.74
CA LYS A 73 19.35 3.17 5.59
C LYS A 73 17.95 2.58 5.73
N MET A 74 17.17 2.71 4.66
CA MET A 74 15.80 2.23 4.60
C MET A 74 15.75 0.78 4.13
N PHE A 75 15.10 -0.09 4.90
CA PHE A 75 14.87 -1.48 4.55
C PHE A 75 13.40 -1.86 4.71
N PHE A 76 12.87 -2.61 3.76
CA PHE A 76 11.56 -3.24 3.85
C PHE A 76 11.70 -4.74 3.65
N ARG A 77 11.42 -5.52 4.70
CA ARG A 77 11.60 -7.00 4.75
C ARG A 77 12.94 -7.48 4.15
N GLY A 78 14.03 -6.76 4.45
CA GLY A 78 15.39 -7.11 4.01
C GLY A 78 15.82 -6.51 2.67
N VAL A 79 14.92 -5.85 1.95
CA VAL A 79 15.24 -5.15 0.69
C VAL A 79 15.61 -3.70 0.99
N GLU A 80 16.80 -3.28 0.55
CA GLU A 80 17.26 -1.89 0.71
C GLU A 80 16.53 -0.96 -0.27
N PHE A 81 15.89 0.09 0.27
CA PHE A 81 15.33 1.17 -0.54
C PHE A 81 16.46 2.13 -0.94
N THR A 82 16.98 1.92 -2.14
CA THR A 82 18.12 2.70 -2.66
C THR A 82 17.68 4.04 -3.26
N PRO A 83 18.46 5.12 -3.04
CA PRO A 83 18.18 6.42 -3.62
C PRO A 83 18.38 6.42 -5.14
N VAL A 84 17.74 7.39 -5.79
CA VAL A 84 17.94 7.64 -7.22
C VAL A 84 19.40 7.97 -7.47
N SER A 85 20.01 7.27 -8.42
CA SER A 85 21.42 7.44 -8.80
C SER A 85 21.54 7.49 -10.32
N ASN A 86 22.39 8.39 -10.84
CA ASN A 86 22.70 8.51 -12.27
C ASN A 86 21.45 8.65 -13.18
N GLY A 87 20.42 9.35 -12.69
CA GLY A 87 19.15 9.53 -13.42
C GLY A 87 18.29 8.27 -13.55
N GLN A 88 18.70 7.14 -12.95
CA GLN A 88 17.91 5.90 -12.98
C GLN A 88 16.90 5.89 -11.83
N LEU A 89 15.65 6.20 -12.16
CA LEU A 89 14.54 6.13 -11.21
C LEU A 89 14.10 4.68 -11.01
N LYS A 90 14.24 4.19 -9.78
CA LYS A 90 13.78 2.86 -9.33
C LYS A 90 12.80 3.04 -8.19
N TYR A 91 11.93 2.06 -8.03
CA TYR A 91 10.87 2.06 -7.02
C TYR A 91 11.01 0.83 -6.15
N LEU A 92 10.69 0.98 -4.87
CA LEU A 92 10.51 -0.18 -4.00
C LEU A 92 9.06 -0.66 -4.13
N ASP A 93 8.88 -1.88 -4.63
CA ASP A 93 7.60 -2.55 -4.74
C ASP A 93 7.24 -3.15 -3.36
N LEU A 94 6.24 -2.57 -2.70
CA LEU A 94 5.80 -2.95 -1.36
C LEU A 94 4.68 -3.98 -1.44
N ASN A 95 5.06 -5.26 -1.38
CA ASN A 95 4.14 -6.38 -1.36
C ASN A 95 4.73 -7.53 -0.50
N ASP A 96 4.19 -8.74 -0.61
CA ASP A 96 4.68 -9.88 0.16
C ASP A 96 6.10 -10.34 -0.18
N SER A 97 6.54 -10.11 -1.41
CA SER A 97 7.87 -10.41 -1.94
C SER A 97 8.53 -9.13 -2.50
N PRO A 98 8.94 -8.21 -1.61
CA PRO A 98 9.36 -6.88 -2.04
C PRO A 98 10.63 -6.92 -2.89
N LYS A 99 10.78 -5.92 -3.76
CA LYS A 99 11.93 -5.81 -4.66
C LYS A 99 12.07 -4.38 -5.20
N MET A 100 13.28 -4.02 -5.60
CA MET A 100 13.50 -2.80 -6.39
C MET A 100 13.11 -3.05 -7.85
N ILE A 101 12.16 -2.28 -8.35
CA ILE A 101 11.65 -2.36 -9.74
C ILE A 101 12.00 -1.09 -10.52
N ARG A 102 11.95 -1.20 -11.85
CA ARG A 102 11.94 -0.04 -12.76
C ARG A 102 10.54 0.58 -12.79
N ALA A 103 10.43 1.81 -13.31
CA ALA A 103 9.17 2.52 -13.43
C ALA A 103 8.07 1.66 -14.09
N PRO A 104 7.05 1.19 -13.35
CA PRO A 104 6.01 0.33 -13.91
C PRO A 104 5.01 1.11 -14.79
N PHE A 105 5.14 2.44 -14.83
CA PHE A 105 4.29 3.36 -15.55
C PHE A 105 5.04 4.17 -16.61
N GLN A 106 6.25 3.72 -17.00
CA GLN A 106 7.11 4.41 -17.95
C GLN A 106 6.37 4.78 -19.26
N GLU A 107 5.69 3.81 -19.88
CA GLU A 107 4.95 4.03 -21.13
C GLU A 107 3.83 5.08 -20.99
N ARG A 108 3.12 5.07 -19.85
CA ARG A 108 2.07 6.05 -19.58
C ARG A 108 2.64 7.45 -19.37
N MET A 109 3.79 7.55 -18.70
CA MET A 109 4.49 8.83 -18.52
C MET A 109 4.99 9.39 -19.85
N GLU A 110 5.60 8.56 -20.68
CA GLU A 110 6.05 8.93 -22.03
C GLU A 110 4.88 9.38 -22.92
N PHE A 111 3.74 8.68 -22.84
CA PHE A 111 2.52 9.09 -23.51
C PHE A 111 2.04 10.47 -23.03
N LEU A 112 1.93 10.70 -21.72
CA LEU A 112 1.50 11.99 -21.18
C LEU A 112 2.45 13.14 -21.55
N GLU A 113 3.76 12.87 -21.60
CA GLU A 113 4.77 13.82 -22.06
C GLU A 113 4.60 14.14 -23.56
N SER A 114 4.32 13.13 -24.39
CA SER A 114 4.09 13.30 -25.83
C SER A 114 2.91 14.23 -26.14
N LEU A 115 1.90 14.30 -25.25
CA LEU A 115 0.75 15.20 -25.39
C LEU A 115 1.12 16.67 -25.16
N GLY A 116 2.29 16.98 -24.61
CA GLY A 116 2.75 18.36 -24.43
C GLY A 116 1.91 19.21 -23.47
N ILE A 117 1.03 18.60 -22.66
CA ILE A 117 0.08 19.31 -21.77
C ILE A 117 0.82 20.18 -20.74
N GLN A 118 2.03 19.80 -20.34
CA GLN A 118 2.87 20.61 -19.45
C GLN A 118 3.15 22.01 -20.01
N LYS A 119 3.19 22.18 -21.34
CA LYS A 119 3.43 23.47 -22.01
C LYS A 119 2.20 24.39 -22.02
N LEU A 120 1.00 23.88 -21.70
CA LEU A 120 -0.23 24.67 -21.64
C LEU A 120 -0.38 25.41 -20.31
N ARG A 121 0.27 24.93 -19.24
CA ARG A 121 0.20 25.52 -17.90
C ARG A 121 1.10 26.75 -17.72
N VAL A 122 2.10 26.94 -18.57
CA VAL A 122 3.11 28.03 -18.44
C VAL A 122 2.72 29.31 -19.22
N ARG A 123 1.72 29.26 -20.13
CA ARG A 123 1.32 30.44 -20.94
C ARG A 123 0.28 31.37 -20.29
N ASN A 124 -0.12 31.10 -19.06
CA ASN A 124 -1.03 31.97 -18.30
C ASN A 124 -0.24 32.68 -17.19
N ASN A 125 0.58 33.67 -17.58
CA ASN A 125 1.04 34.80 -16.75
C ASN A 125 1.67 35.85 -17.67
#